data_AF-A0A2J8LXU8-F1
#
_entry.id   AF-A0A2J8LXU8-F1
#
_cell.length_a   1.000
_cell.length_b   1.000
_cell.length_c   1.000
_cell.angle_alpha   90.00
_cell.angle_beta   90.00
_cell.angle_gamma   90.00
#
_symmetry.space_group_name_H-M   'P 1'
#
loop_
_entity.id
_entity.type
_entity.pdbx_description
1 polymer ?
#
loop_
_entity_poly.entity_id
_entity_poly.type
_entity_poly.pdbx_seq_one_letter_code
_entity_poly.pdbx_strand_id
1 'polypeptide(L)'
;QNTAEIQHCLVNAGDVGCGVFECFENNSCEIRGLHGICMTFLHNAGKFDAQGKSFIKDALKCKAHALRHRFGCISRKCPAIREMVSQLQRECYLKHDLCAAAQENTRVIVEMIHFKDLLLHE
;
A
#
# COMPACT_ATOMS: atom_id res chain seq x y z
N GLN A 1 6.60 -8.44 15.08
CA GLN A 1 7.39 -7.24 14.81
C GLN A 1 6.98 -6.06 15.68
N ASN A 2 7.90 -5.60 16.53
CA ASN A 2 7.75 -4.31 17.23
C ASN A 2 8.13 -3.14 16.31
N THR A 3 7.88 -1.90 16.73
CA THR A 3 8.14 -0.72 15.89
C THR A 3 9.61 -0.54 15.49
N ALA A 4 10.56 -0.98 16.32
CA ALA A 4 11.98 -0.90 16.00
C ALA A 4 12.37 -1.90 14.90
N GLU A 5 11.80 -3.11 14.94
CA GLU A 5 12.02 -4.12 13.91
C GLU A 5 11.39 -3.70 12.57
N ILE A 6 10.23 -3.02 12.59
CA ILE A 6 9.64 -2.43 11.37
C ILE A 6 10.58 -1.37 10.78
N GLN A 7 11.10 -0.47 11.61
CA GLN A 7 12.06 0.55 11.15
C GLN A 7 13.31 -0.08 10.54
N HIS A 8 13.87 -1.11 11.19
CA HIS A 8 15.02 -1.85 10.66
C HIS A 8 14.70 -2.52 9.32
N CYS A 9 13.52 -3.13 9.19
CA CYS A 9 13.05 -3.72 7.92
C CYS A 9 12.96 -2.66 6.81
N LEU A 10 12.33 -1.51 7.09
CA LEU A 10 12.13 -0.44 6.10
C LEU A 10 13.43 0.17 5.57
N VAL A 11 14.47 0.26 6.40
CA VAL A 11 15.79 0.78 5.98
C VAL A 11 16.51 -0.18 5.04
N ASN A 12 16.23 -1.48 5.12
CA ASN A 12 16.86 -2.51 4.31
C ASN A 12 16.00 -2.94 3.10
N ALA A 13 14.71 -2.62 3.12
CA ALA A 13 13.81 -2.90 2.00
C ALA A 13 14.07 -1.98 0.80
N GLY A 14 13.95 -2.53 -0.41
CA GLY A 14 14.00 -1.75 -1.64
C GLY A 14 12.70 -0.98 -1.90
N ASP A 15 12.81 0.15 -2.60
CA ASP A 15 11.67 1.01 -2.95
C ASP A 15 10.86 0.53 -4.18
N VAL A 16 11.24 -0.63 -4.73
CA VAL A 16 10.65 -1.22 -5.94
C VAL A 16 10.01 -2.56 -5.59
N GLY A 17 8.82 -2.82 -6.13
CA GLY A 17 8.06 -4.04 -5.86
C GLY A 17 7.31 -3.98 -4.53
N CYS A 18 7.07 -5.16 -3.92
CA CYS A 18 6.22 -5.28 -2.73
C CYS A 18 6.98 -5.48 -1.40
N GLY A 19 8.30 -5.66 -1.43
CA GLY A 19 9.09 -6.05 -0.24
C GLY A 19 9.00 -5.06 0.94
N VAL A 20 8.88 -3.76 0.68
CA VAL A 20 8.72 -2.75 1.74
C VAL A 20 7.44 -2.96 2.57
N PHE A 21 6.39 -3.54 1.96
CA PHE A 21 5.11 -3.75 2.62
C PHE A 21 5.12 -5.01 3.50
N GLU A 22 6.01 -5.97 3.23
CA GLU A 22 6.21 -7.16 4.07
C GLU A 22 6.65 -6.79 5.49
N CYS A 23 7.30 -5.63 5.67
CA CYS A 23 7.66 -5.09 6.98
C CYS A 23 6.47 -4.89 7.94
N PHE A 24 5.24 -4.99 7.44
CA PHE A 24 4.02 -4.87 8.22
C PHE A 24 3.23 -6.18 8.37
N GLU A 25 3.55 -7.30 7.71
CA GLU A 25 2.67 -8.48 7.72
C GLU A 25 2.52 -9.17 9.09
N ASN A 26 3.42 -8.91 10.06
CA ASN A 26 3.33 -9.50 11.40
C ASN A 26 3.73 -8.50 12.49
N ASN A 27 3.08 -7.34 12.55
CA ASN A 27 3.40 -6.29 13.52
C ASN A 27 2.39 -6.14 14.68
N SER A 28 2.91 -5.66 15.80
CA SER A 28 2.15 -5.39 17.04
C SER A 28 1.11 -4.27 16.95
N CYS A 29 1.12 -3.46 15.88
CA CYS A 29 0.16 -2.38 15.65
C CYS A 29 -1.02 -2.79 14.76
N GLU A 30 -1.09 -4.07 14.37
CA GLU A 30 -2.17 -4.66 13.58
C GLU A 30 -2.39 -3.99 12.21
N ILE A 31 -1.35 -3.37 11.67
CA ILE A 31 -1.37 -2.86 10.30
C ILE A 31 -1.20 -4.07 9.37
N ARG A 32 -2.24 -4.46 8.64
CA ARG A 32 -2.23 -5.67 7.81
C ARG A 32 -2.65 -5.36 6.37
N GLY A 33 -2.35 -6.28 5.45
CA GLY A 33 -2.88 -6.26 4.08
C GLY A 33 -2.12 -5.36 3.11
N LEU A 34 -1.14 -4.57 3.55
CA LEU A 34 -0.34 -3.74 2.65
C LEU A 34 0.40 -4.59 1.60
N HIS A 35 1.01 -5.69 2.04
CA HIS A 35 1.73 -6.60 1.14
C HIS A 35 0.75 -7.34 0.23
N GLY A 36 -0.32 -7.88 0.79
CA GLY A 36 -1.38 -8.56 0.03
C GLY A 36 -1.97 -7.69 -1.09
N ILE A 37 -2.30 -6.43 -0.80
CA ILE A 37 -2.81 -5.47 -1.79
C ILE A 37 -1.78 -5.26 -2.90
N CYS A 38 -0.50 -5.06 -2.56
CA CYS A 38 0.56 -4.88 -3.53
C CYS A 38 0.70 -6.11 -4.45
N MET A 39 0.68 -7.31 -3.88
CA MET A 39 0.75 -8.56 -4.63
C MET A 39 -0.46 -8.75 -5.55
N THR A 40 -1.67 -8.39 -5.11
CA THR A 40 -2.88 -8.43 -5.95
C THR A 40 -2.75 -7.50 -7.16
N PHE A 41 -2.19 -6.29 -6.98
CA PHE A 41 -1.89 -5.40 -8.11
C PHE A 41 -0.85 -6.00 -9.05
N LEU A 42 0.25 -6.56 -8.52
CA LEU A 42 1.30 -7.16 -9.35
C LEU A 42 0.79 -8.35 -10.17
N HIS A 43 0.02 -9.25 -9.56
CA HIS A 43 -0.55 -10.42 -10.25
C HIS A 43 -1.54 -10.02 -11.36
N ASN A 44 -2.29 -8.93 -11.16
CA ASN A 44 -3.25 -8.44 -12.14
C ASN A 44 -2.65 -7.39 -13.09
N ALA A 45 -1.39 -6.99 -12.94
CA ALA A 45 -0.78 -5.90 -13.70
C ALA A 45 -0.90 -6.10 -15.21
N GLY A 46 -0.88 -7.34 -15.70
CA GLY A 46 -1.06 -7.67 -17.11
C GLY A 46 -2.43 -7.30 -17.70
N LYS A 47 -3.47 -7.22 -16.85
CA LYS A 47 -4.85 -6.90 -17.25
C LYS A 47 -5.10 -5.39 -17.35
N PHE A 48 -4.29 -4.57 -16.68
CA PHE A 48 -4.40 -3.11 -16.74
C PHE A 48 -3.89 -2.58 -18.07
N ASP A 49 -4.48 -1.47 -18.51
CA ASP A 49 -3.97 -0.70 -19.64
C ASP A 49 -2.66 0.05 -19.26
N ALA A 50 -2.13 0.85 -20.18
CA ALA A 50 -0.90 1.58 -19.94
C ALA A 50 -1.02 2.60 -18.78
N GLN A 51 -2.18 3.26 -18.66
CA GLN A 51 -2.44 4.23 -17.60
C GLN A 51 -2.50 3.54 -16.22
N GLY A 52 -3.27 2.45 -16.11
CA GLY A 52 -3.41 1.66 -14.89
C GLY A 52 -2.08 1.06 -14.43
N LYS A 53 -1.26 0.56 -15.37
CA LYS A 53 0.11 0.09 -15.06
C LYS A 53 0.99 1.21 -14.49
N SER A 54 0.91 2.42 -15.06
CA SER A 54 1.65 3.57 -14.51
C SER A 54 1.13 3.94 -13.13
N PHE A 55 -0.18 4.01 -12.94
CA PHE A 55 -0.81 4.27 -11.65
C PHE A 55 -0.32 3.31 -10.57
N ILE A 56 -0.37 1.99 -10.83
CA ILE A 56 0.08 0.96 -9.88
C ILE A 56 1.55 1.19 -9.51
N LYS A 57 2.41 1.34 -10.52
CA LYS A 57 3.86 1.54 -10.31
C LYS A 57 4.12 2.80 -9.48
N ASP A 58 3.52 3.92 -9.85
CA ASP A 58 3.80 5.22 -9.25
C ASP A 58 3.18 5.36 -7.85
N ALA A 59 1.97 4.82 -7.64
CA ALA A 59 1.33 4.78 -6.32
C ALA A 59 2.07 3.87 -5.34
N LEU A 60 2.51 2.67 -5.77
CA LEU A 60 3.30 1.78 -4.92
C LEU A 60 4.65 2.40 -4.56
N LYS A 61 5.34 3.01 -5.53
CA LYS A 61 6.61 3.73 -5.30
C LYS A 61 6.42 4.90 -4.32
N CYS A 62 5.35 5.68 -4.48
CA CYS A 62 5.00 6.76 -3.56
C CYS A 62 4.85 6.25 -2.12
N LYS A 63 4.11 5.14 -1.94
CA LYS A 63 3.89 4.55 -0.62
C LYS A 63 5.20 4.03 0.00
N ALA A 64 5.98 3.26 -0.78
CA ALA A 64 7.25 2.70 -0.35
C ALA A 64 8.20 3.79 0.16
N HIS A 65 8.40 4.82 -0.66
CA HIS A 65 9.26 5.94 -0.35
C HIS A 65 8.79 6.67 0.92
N ALA A 66 7.51 7.02 1.01
CA ALA A 66 7.02 7.77 2.16
C ALA A 66 6.95 6.94 3.46
N LEU A 67 6.73 5.62 3.40
CA LEU A 67 6.92 4.73 4.55
C LEU A 67 8.35 4.81 5.07
N ARG A 68 9.34 4.58 4.19
CA ARG A 68 10.75 4.62 4.55
C ARG A 68 11.17 5.96 5.17
N HIS A 69 10.72 7.07 4.60
CA HIS A 69 11.11 8.40 5.05
C HIS A 69 10.37 8.89 6.30
N ARG A 70 9.08 8.60 6.45
CA ARG A 70 8.27 9.13 7.57
C ARG A 70 8.35 8.26 8.82
N PHE A 71 8.57 6.95 8.66
CA PHE A 71 8.55 6.02 9.79
C PHE A 71 9.67 6.30 10.81
N GLY A 72 10.83 6.80 10.37
CA GLY A 72 11.92 7.16 11.27
C GLY A 72 11.62 8.34 12.20
N CYS A 73 10.64 9.17 11.86
CA CYS A 73 10.33 10.42 12.56
C CYS A 73 8.98 10.39 13.31
N ILE A 74 8.22 9.30 13.23
CA ILE A 74 6.89 9.19 13.84
C ILE A 74 6.97 8.70 15.29
N SER A 75 5.94 9.01 16.09
CA SER A 75 5.76 8.38 17.39
C SER A 75 5.66 6.86 17.25
N ARG A 76 6.35 6.12 18.12
CA ARG A 76 6.29 4.64 18.17
C ARG A 76 4.97 4.08 18.71
N LYS A 77 4.00 4.94 19.04
CA LYS A 77 2.67 4.50 19.46
C LYS A 77 1.87 4.03 18.25
N CYS A 78 1.26 2.84 18.36
CA CYS A 78 0.49 2.25 17.25
C CYS A 78 -0.59 3.15 16.64
N PRO A 79 -1.35 3.96 17.41
CA PRO A 79 -2.29 4.91 16.82
C PRO A 79 -1.64 5.91 15.85
N ALA A 80 -0.46 6.45 16.18
CA ALA A 80 0.25 7.39 15.30
C ALA A 80 0.79 6.71 14.04
N ILE A 81 1.24 5.46 14.15
CA ILE A 81 1.72 4.70 13.00
C ILE A 81 0.56 4.35 12.06
N ARG A 82 -0.57 3.89 12.61
CA ARG A 82 -1.79 3.60 11.83
C ARG A 82 -2.26 4.85 11.08
N GLU A 83 -2.34 5.99 11.77
CA GLU A 83 -2.71 7.26 11.16
C GLU A 83 -1.76 7.64 10.02
N MET A 84 -0.44 7.54 10.25
CA MET A 84 0.57 7.83 9.24
C MET A 84 0.43 6.94 7.99
N VAL A 85 0.15 5.64 8.17
CA VAL A 85 -0.10 4.70 7.05
C VAL A 85 -1.38 5.04 6.30
N SER A 86 -2.47 5.37 7.00
CA SER A 86 -3.74 5.77 6.38
C SER A 86 -3.61 7.09 5.59
N GLN A 87 -2.92 8.08 6.17
CA GLN A 87 -2.67 9.37 5.51
C GLN A 87 -1.82 9.19 4.25
N LEU A 88 -0.72 8.44 4.34
CA LEU A 88 0.13 8.03 3.22
C LEU A 88 -0.68 7.43 2.07
N GLN A 89 -1.56 6.46 2.37
CA GLN A 89 -2.35 5.79 1.35
C GLN A 89 -3.22 6.80 0.59
N ARG A 90 -3.92 7.67 1.31
CA ARG A 90 -4.75 8.73 0.74
C ARG A 90 -3.92 9.68 -0.12
N GLU A 91 -2.79 10.16 0.40
CA GLU A 91 -1.90 11.08 -0.32
C GLU A 91 -1.40 10.48 -1.64
N CYS A 92 -0.92 9.23 -1.62
CA CYS A 92 -0.40 8.59 -2.82
C CYS A 92 -1.49 8.28 -3.85
N TYR A 93 -2.69 7.89 -3.41
CA TYR A 93 -3.81 7.66 -4.33
C TYR A 93 -4.31 8.95 -4.98
N LEU A 94 -4.41 10.04 -4.21
CA LEU A 94 -4.79 11.35 -4.76
C LEU A 94 -3.72 11.89 -5.71
N LYS A 95 -2.44 11.80 -5.31
CA LYS A 95 -1.31 12.29 -6.12
C LYS A 95 -1.23 11.63 -7.50
N HIS A 96 -1.64 10.37 -7.61
CA HIS A 96 -1.54 9.58 -8.83
C HIS A 96 -2.90 9.36 -9.53
N ASP A 97 -3.94 10.10 -9.14
CA ASP A 97 -5.26 10.08 -9.75
C ASP A 97 -5.88 8.68 -9.83
N LEU A 98 -6.12 8.10 -8.64
CA LEU A 98 -6.82 6.81 -8.50
C LEU A 98 -8.16 6.81 -9.25
N CYS A 99 -8.89 7.92 -9.28
CA CYS A 99 -10.21 7.98 -9.93
C CYS A 99 -10.09 7.81 -11.45
N ALA A 100 -9.19 8.54 -12.10
CA ALA A 100 -8.97 8.39 -13.53
C ALA A 100 -8.47 6.97 -13.88
N ALA A 101 -7.49 6.46 -13.12
CA ALA A 101 -6.99 5.10 -13.32
C ALA A 101 -8.09 4.05 -13.13
N ALA A 102 -8.98 4.27 -12.16
CA ALA A 102 -10.06 3.35 -11.86
C ALA A 102 -11.18 3.36 -12.90
N GLN A 103 -11.53 4.54 -13.41
CA GLN A 103 -12.55 4.70 -14.44
C GLN A 103 -12.16 3.92 -15.71
N GLU A 104 -10.93 4.10 -16.19
CA GLU A 104 -10.43 3.42 -17.41
C GLU A 104 -10.14 1.92 -17.19
N ASN A 105 -10.00 1.47 -15.93
CA ASN A 105 -9.71 0.08 -15.58
C ASN A 105 -10.80 -0.59 -14.73
N THR A 106 -12.04 -0.11 -14.83
CA THR A 106 -13.16 -0.52 -13.95
C THR A 106 -13.34 -2.05 -13.91
N ARG A 107 -13.27 -2.72 -15.07
CA ARG A 107 -13.45 -4.18 -15.14
C ARG A 107 -12.42 -4.93 -14.30
N VAL A 108 -11.15 -4.55 -14.41
CA VAL A 108 -10.04 -5.20 -13.69
C VAL A 108 -10.17 -4.96 -12.19
N ILE A 109 -10.55 -3.75 -11.79
CA ILE A 109 -10.73 -3.39 -10.37
C ILE A 109 -11.88 -4.16 -9.75
N VAL A 110 -13.02 -4.27 -10.45
CA VAL A 110 -14.16 -5.05 -9.97
C VAL A 110 -13.81 -6.54 -9.83
N GLU A 111 -13.01 -7.10 -10.74
CA GLU A 111 -12.49 -8.48 -10.62
C GLU A 111 -11.55 -8.67 -9.43
N MET A 112 -10.84 -7.61 -9.00
CA MET A 112 -9.90 -7.64 -7.88
C MET A 112 -10.58 -7.47 -6.51
N ILE A 113 -11.76 -6.87 -6.46
CA ILE A 113 -12.54 -6.71 -5.23
C ILE A 113 -13.33 -8.00 -5.01
N HIS A 114 -13.00 -8.76 -3.97
CA HIS A 114 -13.85 -9.88 -3.59
C HIS A 114 -15.08 -9.37 -2.85
N PHE A 115 -16.25 -9.94 -3.16
CA PHE A 115 -17.52 -9.55 -2.51
C PHE A 115 -17.46 -9.62 -0.98
N LYS A 116 -16.66 -10.54 -0.43
CA LYS A 116 -16.39 -10.64 1.01
C LYS A 116 -15.69 -9.40 1.58
N ASP A 117 -14.84 -8.74 0.80
CA ASP A 117 -14.13 -7.53 1.23
C ASP A 117 -15.06 -6.30 1.30
N LEU A 118 -16.15 -6.29 0.52
CA LEU A 118 -17.20 -5.27 0.59
C LEU A 118 -18.11 -5.43 1.82
N LEU A 119 -18.31 -6.66 2.28
CA LEU A 119 -19.19 -6.99 3.41
C LEU A 119 -18.49 -6.97 4.78
N LEU A 120 -17.16 -6.89 4.82
CA LEU A 120 -16.39 -6.88 6.08
C LEU A 120 -16.39 -5.50 6.79
N HIS A 121 -17.18 -4.54 6.28
CA HIS A 121 -17.34 -3.20 6.85
C HIS A 121 -18.75 -2.89 7.39
N GLU A 122 -19.63 -3.90 7.51
CA GLU A 122 -20.90 -3.81 8.26
C GLU A 122 -20.81 -4.40 9.68
#